data_AF-C4XPJ2-F1
#
_entry.id   AF-C4XPJ2-F1
#
_cell.length_a   1.000
_cell.length_b   1.000
_cell.length_c   1.000
_cell.angle_alpha   90.00
_cell.angle_beta   90.00
_cell.angle_gamma   90.00
#
_symmetry.space_group_name_H-M   'P 1'
#
loop_
_entity.id
_entity.type
_entity.pdbx_description
1 polymer ?
#
loop_
_entity_poly.entity_id
_entity_poly.type
_entity_poly.pdbx_seq_one_letter_code
_entity_poly.pdbx_strand_id
1 'polypeptide(L)'
;MSPIGHTLEAHGLFSGPGCGAFRGRPTLGIVAVNTRLHYVDLAGPPARRCPGKGATMRYEVPFVPDPAYGALLAGAADRLAGVYFRLGPETPDARMPGLADPSPMELAAGLSGLPPMPRLGLLNAAFHAQETLSKDGLRDLLMLLDGYLAAGALTGIVYADQYLLQALSDASPSVARELCAVPGINFRLDNFERAAAVVDAACSSRFRPPPRIILDRDVNRDLDGLTAMAGKLRREWPDMGLGLMANEGCLYACPFKQAHDAHIALSRLAACRVGPDLNRDLGCLRSFAEAPGRLLASPSIRPEDAGRYEGVVDCLKLCGRSRPAADVRAIVAAYLDGRFDGNLVWLLDAQEALSDRFAIDNAALPEDFFEVTASCSRRCAACRYCDELAERLLVTRAPGLVPYGAG
;
A
#
# COMPACT_ATOMS: atom_id res chain seq x y z
N MET A 1 -7.06 65.58 3.72
CA MET A 1 -6.55 64.30 3.20
C MET A 1 -7.04 63.22 4.15
N SER A 2 -8.18 62.62 3.83
CA SER A 2 -8.84 61.60 4.66
C SER A 2 -8.43 60.19 4.21
N PRO A 3 -8.33 59.21 5.13
CA PRO A 3 -8.30 57.80 4.77
C PRO A 3 -9.74 57.28 4.62
N ILE A 4 -9.97 56.49 3.58
CA ILE A 4 -11.25 55.80 3.33
C ILE A 4 -11.03 54.31 3.61
N GLY A 5 -11.78 53.79 4.58
CA GLY A 5 -12.10 52.38 4.70
C GLY A 5 -13.41 52.08 3.97
N HIS A 6 -13.57 50.85 3.48
CA HIS A 6 -14.84 50.29 3.02
C HIS A 6 -14.98 48.87 3.59
N THR A 7 -15.85 48.62 4.58
CA THR A 7 -17.29 48.28 4.55
C THR A 7 -17.67 47.01 3.77
N LEU A 8 -18.09 46.01 4.55
CA LEU A 8 -19.02 44.94 4.19
C LEU A 8 -20.42 45.51 3.94
N GLU A 9 -21.13 44.99 2.94
CA GLU A 9 -22.59 45.02 2.91
C GLU A 9 -23.17 43.68 2.45
N ALA A 10 -24.10 43.19 3.26
CA ALA A 10 -25.07 42.16 2.96
C ALA A 10 -26.46 42.79 3.14
N HIS A 11 -27.32 42.66 2.13
CA HIS A 11 -28.78 42.86 2.20
C HIS A 11 -29.38 42.02 1.06
N GLY A 12 -30.52 41.37 1.12
CA GLY A 12 -31.64 41.36 2.06
C GLY A 12 -32.83 40.70 1.34
N LEU A 13 -33.67 40.02 2.11
CA LEU A 13 -34.81 39.16 1.73
C LEU A 13 -36.09 39.91 1.27
N PHE A 14 -37.09 39.09 0.86
CA PHE A 14 -38.54 39.31 0.65
C PHE A 14 -38.96 39.64 -0.80
N SER A 15 -40.04 39.13 -1.41
CA SER A 15 -41.22 38.34 -1.00
C SER A 15 -42.01 37.92 -2.27
N GLY A 16 -42.74 36.79 -2.25
CA GLY A 16 -43.71 36.38 -3.31
C GLY A 16 -45.00 37.24 -3.33
N PRO A 17 -46.14 36.84 -3.98
CA PRO A 17 -46.55 35.53 -4.52
C PRO A 17 -47.24 35.58 -5.92
N GLY A 18 -47.66 34.43 -6.50
CA GLY A 18 -48.68 34.43 -7.57
C GLY A 18 -48.77 33.20 -8.48
N CYS A 19 -49.89 32.47 -8.38
CA CYS A 19 -50.31 31.23 -9.05
C CYS A 19 -50.66 31.39 -10.56
N GLY A 20 -50.58 30.31 -11.36
CA GLY A 20 -51.40 30.19 -12.60
C GLY A 20 -50.77 29.45 -13.79
N ALA A 21 -51.41 28.38 -14.25
CA ALA A 21 -50.97 27.41 -15.26
C ALA A 21 -51.24 27.80 -16.74
N PHE A 22 -50.46 27.28 -17.70
CA PHE A 22 -50.87 26.48 -18.90
C PHE A 22 -49.84 26.51 -20.07
N ARG A 23 -49.58 25.30 -20.61
CA ARG A 23 -49.26 24.89 -22.02
C ARG A 23 -47.99 25.36 -22.74
N GLY A 24 -47.28 24.36 -23.30
CA GLY A 24 -46.64 24.45 -24.62
C GLY A 24 -45.23 23.84 -24.71
N ARG A 25 -45.10 22.63 -25.28
CA ARG A 25 -43.83 22.15 -25.86
C ARG A 25 -43.54 22.96 -27.14
N PRO A 26 -42.26 23.13 -27.52
CA PRO A 26 -41.75 22.27 -28.58
C PRO A 26 -40.36 21.69 -28.30
N THR A 27 -40.16 20.53 -28.93
CA THR A 27 -38.95 19.74 -29.14
C THR A 27 -37.74 20.53 -29.64
N LEU A 28 -36.57 20.30 -29.04
CA LEU A 28 -35.27 20.42 -29.72
C LEU A 28 -34.54 19.08 -29.64
N GLY A 29 -34.27 18.52 -30.81
CA GLY A 29 -33.56 17.25 -30.98
C GLY A 29 -32.07 17.40 -30.66
N ILE A 30 -31.55 16.48 -29.84
CA ILE A 30 -30.12 16.28 -29.67
C ILE A 30 -29.67 15.39 -30.82
N VAL A 31 -28.81 15.93 -31.69
CA VAL A 31 -28.11 15.18 -32.73
C VAL A 31 -26.98 14.41 -32.03
N ALA A 32 -27.19 13.12 -31.80
CA ALA A 32 -26.12 12.21 -31.42
C ALA A 32 -25.33 11.84 -32.68
N VAL A 33 -24.09 12.35 -32.78
CA VAL A 33 -23.16 11.95 -33.83
C VAL A 33 -22.65 10.55 -33.50
N ASN A 34 -23.03 9.60 -34.35
CA ASN A 34 -22.75 8.17 -34.22
C ASN A 34 -21.41 7.85 -34.90
N THR A 35 -20.30 7.86 -34.16
CA THR A 35 -19.02 7.34 -34.64
C THR A 35 -18.87 5.88 -34.24
N ARG A 36 -19.24 4.98 -35.15
CA ARG A 36 -18.89 3.56 -35.08
C ARG A 36 -17.39 3.40 -35.34
N LEU A 37 -16.63 3.04 -34.31
CA LEU A 37 -15.28 2.52 -34.46
C LEU A 37 -15.37 1.07 -34.95
N HIS A 38 -14.86 0.82 -36.15
CA HIS A 38 -14.66 -0.52 -36.69
C HIS A 38 -13.48 -1.18 -35.97
N TYR A 39 -13.75 -2.19 -35.14
CA TYR A 39 -12.71 -3.10 -34.65
C TYR A 39 -12.37 -4.09 -35.77
N VAL A 40 -11.12 -4.04 -36.22
CA VAL A 40 -10.53 -5.04 -37.13
C VAL A 40 -10.08 -6.20 -36.25
N ASP A 41 -10.65 -7.39 -36.51
CA ASP A 41 -10.36 -8.63 -35.81
C ASP A 41 -8.97 -9.15 -36.26
N LEU A 42 -7.94 -8.81 -35.50
CA LEU A 42 -6.61 -9.42 -35.63
C LEU A 42 -6.52 -10.54 -34.61
N ALA A 43 -6.63 -11.78 -35.10
CA ALA A 43 -6.43 -13.00 -34.32
C ALA A 43 -5.13 -12.90 -33.51
N GLY A 44 -5.29 -12.73 -32.19
CA GLY A 44 -4.18 -12.68 -31.24
C GLY A 44 -3.48 -14.05 -31.11
N PRO A 45 -2.22 -14.06 -30.65
CA PRO A 45 -1.50 -15.30 -30.37
C PRO A 45 -2.23 -16.11 -29.28
N PRO A 46 -2.01 -17.44 -29.22
CA PRO A 46 -2.81 -18.30 -28.36
C PRO A 46 -2.66 -17.88 -26.88
N ALA A 47 -3.82 -17.75 -26.22
CA ALA A 47 -3.92 -17.51 -24.80
C ALA A 47 -2.99 -18.47 -24.04
N ARG A 48 -2.05 -17.91 -23.28
CA ARG A 48 -1.29 -18.71 -22.31
C ARG A 48 -2.29 -19.29 -21.33
N ARG A 49 -2.31 -20.62 -21.24
CA ARG A 49 -3.11 -21.38 -20.28
C ARG A 49 -2.98 -20.76 -18.89
N CYS A 50 -4.12 -20.55 -18.21
CA CYS A 50 -4.13 -20.49 -16.75
C CYS A 50 -3.34 -21.68 -16.21
N PRO A 51 -2.31 -21.48 -15.37
CA PRO A 51 -1.69 -22.59 -14.68
C PRO A 51 -2.77 -23.25 -13.81
N GLY A 52 -2.99 -24.54 -14.08
CA GLY A 52 -3.94 -25.36 -13.34
C GLY A 52 -3.53 -25.53 -11.88
N LYS A 53 -4.49 -26.00 -11.08
CA LYS A 53 -4.38 -26.55 -9.71
C LYS A 53 -2.92 -26.89 -9.32
N GLY A 54 -2.35 -26.08 -8.42
CA GLY A 54 -1.01 -26.28 -7.84
C GLY A 54 -0.14 -25.03 -7.68
N ALA A 55 -0.66 -23.81 -7.88
CA ALA A 55 0.14 -22.59 -7.71
C ALA A 55 0.19 -22.16 -6.24
N THR A 56 1.29 -22.51 -5.55
CA THR A 56 1.62 -21.98 -4.22
C THR A 56 1.68 -20.46 -4.25
N MET A 57 1.08 -19.80 -3.25
CA MET A 57 1.16 -18.35 -3.05
C MET A 57 2.60 -17.82 -3.17
N ARG A 58 2.78 -16.74 -3.93
CA ARG A 58 4.06 -16.04 -4.08
C ARG A 58 4.15 -14.83 -3.16
N TYR A 59 5.37 -14.35 -2.89
CA TYR A 59 5.60 -13.25 -1.97
C TYR A 59 6.40 -12.10 -2.57
N GLU A 60 5.90 -10.86 -2.42
CA GLU A 60 6.68 -9.65 -2.68
C GLU A 60 7.28 -9.18 -1.36
N VAL A 61 8.62 -9.21 -1.24
CA VAL A 61 9.30 -9.08 0.05
C VAL A 61 10.24 -7.87 0.09
N PRO A 62 10.49 -7.27 1.27
CA PRO A 62 11.44 -6.17 1.37
C PRO A 62 12.86 -6.69 1.08
N PHE A 63 13.69 -5.91 0.42
CA PHE A 63 15.12 -6.21 0.30
C PHE A 63 15.93 -5.39 1.30
N VAL A 64 16.83 -6.07 2.00
CA VAL A 64 17.88 -5.49 2.83
C VAL A 64 19.20 -6.18 2.47
N PRO A 65 20.33 -5.45 2.36
CA PRO A 65 21.60 -6.01 1.91
C PRO A 65 22.30 -6.80 3.03
N ASP A 66 21.72 -7.95 3.38
CA ASP A 66 22.28 -8.92 4.33
C ASP A 66 22.58 -10.24 3.59
N PRO A 67 23.79 -10.83 3.73
CA PRO A 67 24.15 -12.05 3.00
C PRO A 67 23.26 -13.25 3.30
N ALA A 68 22.85 -13.44 4.56
CA ALA A 68 22.05 -14.60 4.94
C ALA A 68 20.60 -14.45 4.47
N TYR A 69 20.07 -13.23 4.49
CA TYR A 69 18.78 -12.93 3.88
C TYR A 69 18.82 -13.05 2.36
N GLY A 70 19.87 -12.54 1.71
CA GLY A 70 20.08 -12.71 0.26
C GLY A 70 20.11 -14.17 -0.17
N ALA A 71 20.76 -15.04 0.62
CA ALA A 71 20.76 -16.49 0.39
C ALA A 71 19.36 -17.12 0.52
N LEU A 72 18.56 -16.71 1.52
CA LEU A 72 17.16 -17.12 1.64
C LEU A 72 16.35 -16.72 0.39
N LEU A 73 16.50 -15.47 -0.06
CA LEU A 73 15.79 -14.97 -1.24
C LEU A 73 16.19 -15.70 -2.52
N ALA A 74 17.49 -15.98 -2.69
CA ALA A 74 17.98 -16.74 -3.83
C ALA A 74 17.46 -18.19 -3.83
N GLY A 75 17.41 -18.83 -2.65
CA GLY A 75 16.89 -20.19 -2.49
C GLY A 75 15.38 -20.32 -2.67
N ALA A 76 14.62 -19.24 -2.51
CA ALA A 76 13.17 -19.20 -2.64
C ALA A 76 12.67 -18.43 -3.89
N ALA A 77 13.55 -18.18 -4.88
CA ALA A 77 13.27 -17.25 -5.98
C ALA A 77 12.01 -17.61 -6.81
N ASP A 78 11.70 -18.89 -6.97
CA ASP A 78 10.50 -19.39 -7.65
C ASP A 78 9.20 -19.05 -6.89
N ARG A 79 9.29 -18.86 -5.58
CA ARG A 79 8.19 -18.48 -4.68
C ARG A 79 8.11 -16.97 -4.45
N LEU A 80 9.04 -16.19 -4.96
CA LEU A 80 9.03 -14.73 -4.83
C LEU A 80 8.36 -14.08 -6.05
N ALA A 81 7.46 -13.15 -5.79
CA ALA A 81 6.84 -12.27 -6.78
C ALA A 81 7.77 -11.10 -7.18
N GLY A 82 8.75 -10.78 -6.34
CA GLY A 82 9.70 -9.71 -6.51
C GLY A 82 10.23 -9.21 -5.16
N VAL A 83 11.17 -8.29 -5.22
CA VAL A 83 11.68 -7.58 -4.05
C VAL A 83 11.41 -6.09 -4.17
N TYR A 84 11.25 -5.41 -3.04
CA TYR A 84 11.09 -3.96 -3.01
C TYR A 84 12.01 -3.33 -1.96
N PHE A 85 12.50 -2.11 -2.23
CA PHE A 85 13.51 -1.47 -1.39
C PHE A 85 13.46 0.04 -1.48
N ARG A 86 13.94 0.71 -0.44
CA ARG A 86 14.19 2.14 -0.48
C ARG A 86 15.36 2.43 -1.40
N LEU A 87 15.20 3.37 -2.34
CA LEU A 87 16.24 3.72 -3.30
C LEU A 87 17.47 4.41 -2.65
N GLY A 88 17.26 5.12 -1.55
CA GLY A 88 18.32 5.69 -0.72
C GLY A 88 17.75 6.53 0.44
N PRO A 89 18.57 6.93 1.42
CA PRO A 89 18.11 7.64 2.62
C PRO A 89 17.40 8.98 2.29
N GLU A 90 17.86 9.67 1.25
CA GLU A 90 17.30 10.95 0.79
C GLU A 90 16.08 10.81 -0.12
N THR A 91 15.73 9.60 -0.54
CA THR A 91 14.63 9.40 -1.50
C THR A 91 13.25 9.54 -0.84
N PRO A 92 12.24 10.03 -1.59
CA PRO A 92 10.88 10.16 -1.06
C PRO A 92 10.23 8.81 -0.75
N ASP A 93 10.26 8.41 0.51
CA ASP A 93 9.78 7.11 0.97
C ASP A 93 8.74 7.28 2.10
N ALA A 94 7.74 6.39 2.13
CA ALA A 94 6.69 6.36 3.17
C ALA A 94 7.17 5.83 4.53
N ARG A 95 8.46 5.89 4.82
CA ARG A 95 9.09 5.60 6.12
C ARG A 95 10.24 6.59 6.32
N MET A 96 10.62 6.79 7.57
CA MET A 96 11.80 7.61 7.90
C MET A 96 13.11 6.83 7.65
N PRO A 97 14.23 7.51 7.35
CA PRO A 97 15.56 6.92 7.35
C PRO A 97 15.99 6.49 8.75
N GLY A 98 16.56 5.29 8.82
CA GLY A 98 17.30 4.83 9.99
C GLY A 98 18.74 5.33 9.93
N LEU A 99 19.41 5.33 11.08
CA LEU A 99 20.83 5.70 11.19
C LEU A 99 21.79 4.73 10.45
N ALA A 100 21.29 3.56 10.06
CA ALA A 100 22.05 2.50 9.38
C ALA A 100 21.43 2.11 8.03
N ASP A 101 20.75 3.05 7.36
CA ASP A 101 20.22 2.81 6.02
C ASP A 101 21.37 2.52 5.03
N PRO A 102 21.27 1.44 4.23
CA PRO A 102 22.31 1.08 3.29
C PRO A 102 22.44 2.13 2.18
N SER A 103 23.67 2.31 1.69
CA SER A 103 23.95 3.19 0.56
C SER A 103 23.34 2.63 -0.74
N PRO A 104 23.05 3.50 -1.73
CA PRO A 104 22.58 3.04 -3.03
C PRO A 104 23.51 2.03 -3.71
N MET A 105 24.83 2.16 -3.54
CA MET A 105 25.82 1.22 -4.08
C MET A 105 25.70 -0.16 -3.44
N GLU A 106 25.57 -0.25 -2.12
CA GLU A 106 25.40 -1.52 -1.41
C GLU A 106 24.09 -2.21 -1.81
N LEU A 107 23.02 -1.43 -1.94
CA LEU A 107 21.73 -1.93 -2.44
C LEU A 107 21.85 -2.48 -3.86
N ALA A 108 22.45 -1.72 -4.79
CA ALA A 108 22.63 -2.16 -6.17
C ALA A 108 23.45 -3.46 -6.24
N ALA A 109 24.57 -3.53 -5.52
CA ALA A 109 25.41 -4.73 -5.49
C ALA A 109 24.64 -5.97 -5.00
N GLY A 110 23.89 -5.84 -3.90
CA GLY A 110 23.10 -6.94 -3.37
C GLY A 110 21.94 -7.36 -4.28
N LEU A 111 21.24 -6.38 -4.86
CA LEU A 111 20.11 -6.62 -5.78
C LEU A 111 20.53 -7.29 -7.08
N SER A 112 21.67 -6.88 -7.66
CA SER A 112 22.21 -7.48 -8.89
C SER A 112 22.74 -8.89 -8.66
N GLY A 113 23.06 -9.25 -7.42
CA GLY A 113 23.43 -10.62 -7.03
C GLY A 113 22.25 -11.58 -6.90
N LEU A 114 21.00 -11.09 -6.85
CA LEU A 114 19.81 -11.94 -6.78
C LEU A 114 19.46 -12.55 -8.15
N PRO A 115 18.81 -13.73 -8.18
CA PRO A 115 18.24 -14.30 -9.40
C PRO A 115 17.31 -13.31 -10.13
N PRO A 116 17.08 -13.47 -11.45
CA PRO A 116 16.18 -12.60 -12.20
C PRO A 116 14.76 -12.56 -11.61
N MET A 117 14.37 -11.40 -11.07
CA MET A 117 13.05 -11.14 -10.51
C MET A 117 12.74 -9.64 -10.56
N PRO A 118 11.47 -9.22 -10.40
CA PRO A 118 11.15 -7.81 -10.25
C PRO A 118 11.88 -7.18 -9.05
N ARG A 119 12.47 -6.01 -9.27
CA ARG A 119 13.18 -5.21 -8.27
C ARG A 119 12.57 -3.81 -8.26
N LEU A 120 11.83 -3.49 -7.20
CA LEU A 120 10.98 -2.31 -7.13
C LEU A 120 11.52 -1.27 -6.16
N GLY A 121 11.96 -0.14 -6.69
CA GLY A 121 12.41 1.00 -5.89
C GLY A 121 11.24 1.81 -5.35
N LEU A 122 11.29 2.22 -4.09
CA LEU A 122 10.20 2.98 -3.47
C LEU A 122 10.35 4.49 -3.70
N LEU A 123 9.29 5.11 -4.24
CA LEU A 123 9.04 6.54 -4.36
C LEU A 123 7.62 6.86 -3.85
N ASN A 124 7.28 6.30 -2.69
CA ASN A 124 5.91 6.13 -2.23
C ASN A 124 5.51 7.09 -1.10
N ALA A 125 6.25 8.18 -0.90
CA ALA A 125 5.78 9.30 -0.08
C ALA A 125 4.46 9.86 -0.66
N ALA A 126 3.55 10.27 0.23
CA ALA A 126 2.19 10.66 -0.14
C ALA A 126 2.11 11.98 -0.94
N PHE A 127 3.08 12.87 -0.76
CA PHE A 127 3.18 14.10 -1.54
C PHE A 127 4.62 14.63 -1.51
N HIS A 128 4.92 15.53 -2.44
CA HIS A 128 6.23 16.17 -2.60
C HIS A 128 6.09 17.69 -2.64
N ALA A 129 7.16 18.39 -2.27
CA ALA A 129 7.23 19.84 -2.46
C ALA A 129 7.26 20.18 -3.96
N GLN A 130 6.72 21.34 -4.32
CA GLN A 130 6.61 21.75 -5.73
C GLN A 130 7.98 21.86 -6.41
N GLU A 131 9.00 22.27 -5.66
CA GLU A 131 10.38 22.42 -6.10
C GLU A 131 10.96 21.07 -6.56
N THR A 132 10.62 19.98 -5.86
CA THR A 132 11.02 18.60 -6.21
C THR A 132 10.47 18.19 -7.56
N LEU A 133 9.30 18.69 -7.97
CA LEU A 133 8.63 18.33 -9.22
C LEU A 133 9.18 19.09 -10.43
N SER A 134 10.13 20.01 -10.23
CA SER A 134 10.83 20.70 -11.32
C SER A 134 11.89 19.80 -11.97
N LYS A 135 12.30 20.11 -13.21
CA LYS A 135 13.37 19.37 -13.89
C LYS A 135 14.68 19.34 -13.07
N ASP A 136 15.04 20.46 -12.45
CA ASP A 136 16.24 20.54 -11.62
C ASP A 136 16.07 19.77 -10.31
N GLY A 137 14.88 19.85 -9.69
CA GLY A 137 14.55 19.09 -8.47
C GLY A 137 14.55 17.57 -8.67
N LEU A 138 14.28 17.09 -9.88
CA LEU A 138 14.30 15.67 -10.23
C LEU A 138 15.69 15.15 -10.62
N ARG A 139 16.69 16.02 -10.83
CA ARG A 139 17.98 15.64 -11.40
C ARG A 139 18.66 14.51 -10.62
N ASP A 140 18.80 14.67 -9.31
CA ASP A 140 19.49 13.70 -8.46
C ASP A 140 18.73 12.37 -8.39
N LEU A 141 17.40 12.43 -8.34
CA LEU A 141 16.55 11.24 -8.37
C LEU A 141 16.68 10.50 -9.71
N LEU A 142 16.71 11.21 -10.84
CA LEU A 142 16.90 10.60 -12.15
C LEU A 142 18.29 9.97 -12.29
N MET A 143 19.34 10.65 -11.83
CA MET A 143 20.69 10.10 -11.80
C MET A 143 20.77 8.82 -10.94
N LEU A 144 20.06 8.80 -9.81
CA LEU A 144 19.96 7.63 -8.96
C LEU A 144 19.25 6.46 -9.67
N LEU A 145 18.11 6.71 -10.32
CA LEU A 145 17.38 5.70 -11.08
C LEU A 145 18.21 5.15 -12.25
N ASP A 146 18.91 6.01 -12.99
CA ASP A 146 19.84 5.62 -14.05
C ASP A 146 20.97 4.73 -13.51
N GLY A 147 21.53 5.08 -12.35
CA GLY A 147 22.57 4.27 -11.70
C GLY A 147 22.10 2.85 -11.39
N TYR A 148 20.89 2.70 -10.85
CA TYR A 148 20.31 1.39 -10.59
C TYR A 148 19.96 0.62 -11.88
N LEU A 149 19.47 1.30 -12.91
CA LEU A 149 19.21 0.71 -14.23
C LEU A 149 20.51 0.17 -14.86
N ALA A 150 21.58 0.96 -14.84
CA ALA A 150 22.89 0.57 -15.34
C ALA A 150 23.47 -0.64 -14.58
N ALA A 151 23.17 -0.77 -13.29
CA ALA A 151 23.56 -1.92 -12.48
C ALA A 151 22.67 -3.18 -12.69
N GLY A 152 21.54 -3.07 -13.41
CA GLY A 152 20.55 -4.15 -13.52
C GLY A 152 19.77 -4.41 -12.22
N ALA A 153 19.79 -3.44 -11.30
CA ALA A 153 19.26 -3.56 -9.94
C ALA A 153 17.82 -3.03 -9.78
N LEU A 154 17.22 -2.49 -10.84
CA LEU A 154 15.88 -1.89 -10.81
C LEU A 154 15.08 -2.27 -12.05
N THR A 155 13.82 -2.65 -11.86
CA THR A 155 12.88 -2.96 -12.96
C THR A 155 11.64 -2.08 -12.95
N GLY A 156 11.37 -1.40 -11.83
CA GLY A 156 10.23 -0.51 -11.68
C GLY A 156 10.27 0.29 -10.40
N ILE A 157 9.33 1.22 -10.27
CA ILE A 157 9.15 2.04 -9.07
C ILE A 157 7.76 1.79 -8.47
N VAL A 158 7.67 1.89 -7.14
CA VAL A 158 6.39 1.96 -6.43
C VAL A 158 6.15 3.41 -6.04
N TYR A 159 5.10 4.03 -6.58
CA TYR A 159 4.83 5.45 -6.39
C TYR A 159 3.53 5.68 -5.60
N ALA A 160 3.39 6.84 -4.96
CA ALA A 160 2.15 7.22 -4.26
C ALA A 160 1.70 8.66 -4.55
N ASP A 161 2.39 9.34 -5.47
CA ASP A 161 2.07 10.69 -5.91
C ASP A 161 2.07 10.73 -7.45
N GLN A 162 0.89 10.99 -8.03
CA GLN A 162 0.73 11.04 -9.48
C GLN A 162 1.45 12.25 -10.10
N TYR A 163 1.63 13.36 -9.37
CA TYR A 163 2.40 14.50 -9.88
C TYR A 163 3.87 14.13 -10.04
N LEU A 164 4.45 13.42 -9.08
CA LEU A 164 5.83 12.93 -9.18
C LEU A 164 5.98 11.97 -10.38
N LEU A 165 5.05 11.03 -10.55
CA LEU A 165 5.11 10.09 -11.68
C LEU A 165 5.10 10.82 -13.01
N GLN A 166 4.19 11.79 -13.18
CA GLN A 166 4.10 12.58 -14.42
C GLN A 166 5.36 13.42 -14.64
N ALA A 167 5.87 14.07 -13.58
CA ALA A 167 7.07 14.87 -13.67
C ALA A 167 8.31 14.05 -14.08
N LEU A 168 8.48 12.84 -13.51
CA LEU A 168 9.53 11.89 -13.92
C LEU A 168 9.36 11.44 -15.38
N SER A 169 8.13 11.10 -15.77
CA SER A 169 7.78 10.68 -17.13
C SER A 169 8.16 11.74 -18.18
N ASP A 170 7.93 13.02 -17.88
CA ASP A 170 8.24 14.13 -18.78
C ASP A 170 9.72 14.56 -18.73
N ALA A 171 10.35 14.49 -17.56
CA ALA A 171 11.74 14.88 -17.38
C ALA A 171 12.73 13.88 -18.02
N SER A 172 12.45 12.58 -17.96
CA SER A 172 13.28 11.54 -18.58
C SER A 172 12.46 10.42 -19.22
N PRO A 173 12.01 10.60 -20.47
CA PRO A 173 11.30 9.56 -21.22
C PRO A 173 12.11 8.27 -21.42
N SER A 174 13.45 8.35 -21.43
CA SER A 174 14.31 7.16 -21.53
C SER A 174 14.23 6.30 -20.27
N VAL A 175 14.40 6.91 -19.09
CA VAL A 175 14.27 6.20 -17.81
C VAL A 175 12.86 5.64 -17.64
N ALA A 176 11.84 6.46 -17.92
CA ALA A 176 10.45 6.04 -17.75
C ALA A 176 10.14 4.77 -18.56
N ARG A 177 10.53 4.70 -19.83
CA ARG A 177 10.24 3.53 -20.68
C ARG A 177 10.93 2.24 -20.24
N GLU A 178 12.01 2.33 -19.47
CA GLU A 178 12.72 1.17 -18.94
C GLU A 178 12.11 0.64 -17.63
N LEU A 179 11.28 1.44 -16.95
CA LEU A 179 10.72 1.10 -15.65
C LEU A 179 9.21 0.87 -15.72
N CYS A 180 8.69 -0.08 -14.96
CA CYS A 180 7.25 -0.10 -14.69
C CYS A 180 6.89 0.86 -13.55
N ALA A 181 5.69 1.44 -13.61
CA ALA A 181 5.14 2.27 -12.54
C ALA A 181 4.06 1.48 -11.79
N VAL A 182 4.38 1.06 -10.57
CA VAL A 182 3.47 0.31 -9.70
C VAL A 182 2.80 1.28 -8.72
N PRO A 183 1.47 1.47 -8.81
CA PRO A 183 0.74 2.19 -7.79
C PRO A 183 0.94 1.57 -6.41
N GLY A 184 1.41 2.36 -5.45
CA GLY A 184 1.59 1.93 -4.08
C GLY A 184 0.26 1.76 -3.35
N ILE A 185 0.26 0.93 -2.31
CA ILE A 185 -0.91 0.69 -1.45
C ILE A 185 -1.46 1.98 -0.82
N ASN A 186 -0.67 3.05 -0.73
CA ASN A 186 -1.08 4.33 -0.18
C ASN A 186 -2.15 5.06 -1.03
N PHE A 187 -2.36 4.65 -2.30
CA PHE A 187 -3.54 5.07 -3.07
C PHE A 187 -4.85 4.43 -2.59
N ARG A 188 -4.78 3.48 -1.66
CA ARG A 188 -5.91 2.78 -1.05
C ARG A 188 -6.86 2.16 -2.06
N LEU A 189 -6.35 1.25 -2.88
CA LEU A 189 -7.10 0.57 -3.95
C LEU A 189 -8.09 -0.45 -3.34
N ASP A 190 -9.16 0.04 -2.73
CA ASP A 190 -10.17 -0.71 -1.96
C ASP A 190 -11.45 -1.02 -2.76
N ASN A 191 -11.58 -0.50 -3.98
CA ASN A 191 -12.68 -0.76 -4.90
C ASN A 191 -12.21 -0.69 -6.35
N PHE A 192 -13.02 -1.24 -7.26
CA PHE A 192 -12.69 -1.34 -8.67
C PHE A 192 -12.49 0.03 -9.33
N GLU A 193 -13.41 0.97 -9.11
CA GLU A 193 -13.42 2.26 -9.78
C GLU A 193 -12.16 3.08 -9.44
N ARG A 194 -11.73 3.05 -8.16
CA ARG A 194 -10.49 3.68 -7.73
C ARG A 194 -9.27 2.96 -8.29
N ALA A 195 -9.23 1.63 -8.22
CA ALA A 195 -8.14 0.84 -8.77
C ALA A 195 -7.95 1.11 -10.27
N ALA A 196 -9.05 1.11 -11.02
CA ALA A 196 -9.07 1.40 -12.44
C ALA A 196 -8.54 2.81 -12.75
N ALA A 197 -9.07 3.84 -12.08
CA ALA A 197 -8.63 5.22 -12.31
C ALA A 197 -7.13 5.41 -12.04
N VAL A 198 -6.58 4.76 -11.02
CA VAL A 198 -5.15 4.86 -10.69
C VAL A 198 -4.29 4.07 -11.68
N VAL A 199 -4.73 2.88 -12.11
CA VAL A 199 -4.03 2.09 -13.14
C VAL A 199 -4.02 2.83 -14.48
N ASP A 200 -5.15 3.41 -14.90
CA ASP A 200 -5.22 4.24 -16.10
C ASP A 200 -4.28 5.44 -16.03
N ALA A 201 -4.25 6.12 -14.87
CA ALA A 201 -3.33 7.22 -14.64
C ALA A 201 -1.86 6.78 -14.75
N ALA A 202 -1.49 5.60 -14.23
CA ALA A 202 -0.16 5.04 -14.41
C ALA A 202 0.15 4.77 -15.90
N CYS A 203 -0.79 4.13 -16.61
CA CYS A 203 -0.68 3.78 -18.02
C CYS A 203 -0.65 4.99 -18.97
N SER A 204 -1.15 6.14 -18.55
CA SER A 204 -1.06 7.39 -19.31
C SER A 204 0.32 8.07 -19.28
N SER A 205 1.20 7.63 -18.37
CA SER A 205 2.59 8.08 -18.31
C SER A 205 3.47 7.37 -19.36
N ARG A 206 4.76 7.69 -19.42
CA ARG A 206 5.73 6.98 -20.28
C ARG A 206 6.32 5.72 -19.65
N PHE A 207 5.94 5.44 -18.41
CA PHE A 207 6.34 4.20 -17.74
C PHE A 207 5.65 3.00 -18.36
N ARG A 208 6.30 1.83 -18.23
CA ARG A 208 5.63 0.58 -18.58
C ARG A 208 4.45 0.36 -17.62
N PRO A 209 3.34 -0.23 -18.09
CA PRO A 209 2.20 -0.57 -17.23
C PRO A 209 2.64 -1.38 -16.00
N PRO A 210 1.93 -1.24 -14.86
CA PRO A 210 2.21 -2.05 -13.69
C PRO A 210 2.07 -3.54 -14.03
N PRO A 211 3.09 -4.38 -13.80
CA PRO A 211 2.93 -5.83 -13.94
C PRO A 211 2.02 -6.40 -12.84
N ARG A 212 1.82 -5.63 -11.77
CA ARG A 212 1.03 -6.01 -10.60
C ARG A 212 0.58 -4.76 -9.84
N ILE A 213 -0.56 -4.84 -9.17
CA ILE A 213 -0.98 -3.89 -8.13
C ILE A 213 -1.22 -4.59 -6.80
N ILE A 214 -0.99 -3.85 -5.70
CA ILE A 214 -1.32 -4.29 -4.35
C ILE A 214 -2.60 -3.57 -3.91
N LEU A 215 -3.64 -4.34 -3.66
CA LEU A 215 -4.93 -3.83 -3.22
C LEU A 215 -4.86 -3.38 -1.76
N ASP A 216 -5.81 -2.53 -1.36
CA ASP A 216 -5.82 -2.01 0.00
C ASP A 216 -6.03 -3.12 1.04
N ARG A 217 -5.25 -3.10 2.11
CA ARG A 217 -5.36 -4.04 3.23
C ARG A 217 -6.77 -4.13 3.82
N ASP A 218 -7.60 -3.08 3.74
CA ASP A 218 -8.95 -3.08 4.27
C ASP A 218 -9.86 -4.11 3.58
N VAL A 219 -9.51 -4.57 2.36
CA VAL A 219 -10.26 -5.64 1.66
C VAL A 219 -9.83 -7.06 2.04
N ASN A 220 -8.76 -7.24 2.81
CA ASN A 220 -8.23 -8.58 3.12
C ASN A 220 -9.27 -9.49 3.81
N ARG A 221 -10.14 -8.93 4.64
CA ARG A 221 -11.18 -9.67 5.39
C ARG A 221 -12.57 -9.56 4.75
N ASP A 222 -12.65 -9.21 3.48
CA ASP A 222 -13.89 -9.19 2.71
C ASP A 222 -13.75 -10.07 1.47
N LEU A 223 -13.68 -11.39 1.67
CA LEU A 223 -13.31 -12.34 0.61
C LEU A 223 -14.26 -12.28 -0.59
N ASP A 224 -15.56 -12.09 -0.34
CA ASP A 224 -16.57 -11.94 -1.39
C ASP A 224 -16.36 -10.66 -2.21
N GLY A 225 -16.18 -9.53 -1.52
CA GLY A 225 -15.90 -8.23 -2.16
C GLY A 225 -14.57 -8.25 -2.93
N LEU A 226 -13.54 -8.82 -2.33
CA LEU A 226 -12.24 -9.02 -2.95
C LEU A 226 -12.35 -9.89 -4.20
N THR A 227 -13.07 -11.01 -4.15
CA THR A 227 -13.28 -11.90 -5.31
C THR A 227 -14.01 -11.19 -6.43
N ALA A 228 -15.06 -10.42 -6.11
CA ALA A 228 -15.79 -9.64 -7.09
C ALA A 228 -14.91 -8.56 -7.73
N MET A 229 -14.12 -7.84 -6.93
CA MET A 229 -13.19 -6.81 -7.41
C MET A 229 -12.08 -7.42 -8.28
N ALA A 230 -11.44 -8.50 -7.83
CA ALA A 230 -10.42 -9.22 -8.58
C ALA A 230 -10.95 -9.70 -9.93
N GLY A 231 -12.19 -10.24 -9.96
CA GLY A 231 -12.84 -10.64 -11.20
C GLY A 231 -13.08 -9.48 -12.18
N LYS A 232 -13.41 -8.28 -11.71
CA LYS A 232 -13.51 -7.08 -12.56
C LYS A 232 -12.13 -6.65 -13.08
N LEU A 233 -11.13 -6.58 -12.19
CA LEU A 233 -9.76 -6.17 -12.56
C LEU A 233 -9.13 -7.12 -13.58
N ARG A 234 -9.29 -8.44 -13.41
CA ARG A 234 -8.75 -9.42 -14.37
C ARG A 234 -9.46 -9.42 -15.73
N ARG A 235 -10.71 -8.96 -15.81
CA ARG A 235 -11.39 -8.77 -17.11
C ARG A 235 -10.85 -7.56 -17.84
N GLU A 236 -10.54 -6.50 -17.12
CA GLU A 236 -10.01 -5.25 -17.69
C GLU A 236 -8.51 -5.38 -18.03
N TRP A 237 -7.72 -5.99 -17.14
CA TRP A 237 -6.28 -6.19 -17.28
C TRP A 237 -5.90 -7.66 -17.03
N PRO A 238 -6.04 -8.55 -18.03
CA PRO A 238 -5.84 -9.99 -17.86
C PRO A 238 -4.39 -10.38 -17.53
N ASP A 239 -3.41 -9.57 -17.96
CA ASP A 239 -1.98 -9.82 -17.73
C ASP A 239 -1.44 -9.15 -16.46
N MET A 240 -2.24 -8.32 -15.77
CA MET A 240 -1.83 -7.63 -14.56
C MET A 240 -2.05 -8.52 -13.33
N GLY A 241 -0.99 -8.76 -12.57
CA GLY A 241 -1.08 -9.48 -11.31
C GLY A 241 -1.82 -8.68 -10.23
N LEU A 242 -2.46 -9.38 -9.32
CA LEU A 242 -3.07 -8.82 -8.12
C LEU A 242 -2.32 -9.30 -6.89
N GLY A 243 -2.20 -8.45 -5.88
CA GLY A 243 -1.65 -8.84 -4.59
C GLY A 243 -2.33 -8.13 -3.43
N LEU A 244 -2.09 -8.65 -2.23
CA LEU A 244 -2.56 -8.07 -0.96
C LEU A 244 -1.37 -7.79 -0.05
N MET A 245 -1.54 -6.88 0.91
CA MET A 245 -0.55 -6.66 1.97
C MET A 245 -0.87 -7.54 3.17
N ALA A 246 0.04 -8.41 3.59
CA ALA A 246 -0.26 -9.45 4.57
C ALA A 246 -0.05 -9.02 6.03
N ASN A 247 1.16 -8.62 6.43
CA ASN A 247 1.51 -8.35 7.82
C ASN A 247 1.68 -6.86 8.16
N GLU A 248 0.95 -5.96 7.50
CA GLU A 248 1.02 -4.53 7.88
C GLU A 248 0.45 -4.32 9.29
N GLY A 249 -0.68 -4.94 9.65
CA GLY A 249 -1.22 -4.83 11.01
C GLY A 249 -1.95 -3.52 11.33
N CYS A 250 -2.39 -2.75 10.33
CA CYS A 250 -3.17 -1.52 10.53
C CYS A 250 -4.49 -1.75 11.27
N LEU A 251 -5.08 -0.69 11.85
CA LEU A 251 -6.50 -0.70 12.18
C LEU A 251 -7.34 -0.94 10.91
N TYR A 252 -8.41 -1.73 11.01
CA TYR A 252 -9.39 -1.84 9.93
C TYR A 252 -10.01 -0.47 9.64
N ALA A 253 -10.09 -0.10 8.36
CA ALA A 253 -10.58 1.21 7.90
C ALA A 253 -9.93 2.37 8.68
N CYS A 254 -8.60 2.28 8.86
CA CYS A 254 -7.85 3.16 9.77
C CYS A 254 -8.14 4.65 9.52
N PRO A 255 -8.75 5.37 10.49
CA PRO A 255 -9.08 6.78 10.34
C PRO A 255 -7.83 7.67 10.30
N PHE A 256 -6.69 7.16 10.79
CA PHE A 256 -5.43 7.90 10.84
C PHE A 256 -4.60 7.76 9.56
N LYS A 257 -4.90 6.80 8.66
CA LYS A 257 -3.96 6.41 7.59
C LYS A 257 -3.56 7.56 6.68
N GLN A 258 -4.51 8.38 6.23
CA GLN A 258 -4.23 9.51 5.33
C GLN A 258 -3.32 10.55 6.00
N ALA A 259 -3.68 10.99 7.22
CA ALA A 259 -2.88 11.96 7.96
C ALA A 259 -1.51 11.36 8.36
N HIS A 260 -1.46 10.08 8.70
CA HIS A 260 -0.22 9.37 9.02
C HIS A 260 0.74 9.37 7.83
N ASP A 261 0.28 8.98 6.64
CA ASP A 261 1.11 8.99 5.43
C ASP A 261 1.57 10.40 5.07
N ALA A 262 0.68 11.39 5.22
CA ALA A 262 1.00 12.80 5.00
C ALA A 262 2.04 13.33 6.00
N HIS A 263 1.95 12.96 7.28
CA HIS A 263 2.95 13.35 8.28
C HIS A 263 4.33 12.76 7.96
N ILE A 264 4.40 11.50 7.52
CA ILE A 264 5.68 10.90 7.09
C ILE A 264 6.25 11.64 5.88
N ALA A 265 5.43 12.02 4.90
CA ALA A 265 5.88 12.83 3.77
C ALA A 265 6.36 14.21 4.24
N LEU A 266 5.60 14.87 5.13
CA LEU A 266 5.90 16.20 5.64
C LEU A 266 7.21 16.27 6.42
N SER A 267 7.56 15.26 7.23
CA SER A 267 8.81 15.27 7.98
C SER A 267 10.07 15.20 7.14
N ARG A 268 9.93 14.88 5.84
CA ARG A 268 11.02 14.99 4.87
C ARG A 268 11.15 16.40 4.32
N LEU A 269 10.08 17.18 4.36
CA LEU A 269 10.02 18.55 3.84
C LEU A 269 10.27 19.61 4.92
N ALA A 270 9.96 19.27 6.17
CA ALA A 270 10.09 20.15 7.32
C ALA A 270 10.67 19.40 8.52
N ALA A 271 11.40 20.11 9.38
CA ALA A 271 11.88 19.57 10.66
C ALA A 271 10.72 19.39 11.65
N CYS A 272 9.86 18.41 11.38
CA CYS A 272 8.72 18.06 12.20
C CYS A 272 8.97 16.74 12.93
N ARG A 273 8.59 16.67 14.21
CA ARG A 273 8.54 15.40 14.94
C ARG A 273 7.38 14.57 14.39
N VAL A 274 7.69 13.59 13.54
CA VAL A 274 6.74 12.55 13.16
C VAL A 274 7.37 11.18 13.42
N GLY A 275 6.53 10.19 13.69
CA GLY A 275 7.02 8.85 13.98
C GLY A 275 6.10 8.06 14.91
N PRO A 276 6.60 6.96 15.50
CA PRO A 276 5.81 6.09 16.38
C PRO A 276 5.25 6.84 17.59
N ASP A 277 5.90 7.90 18.07
CA ASP A 277 5.41 8.73 19.18
C ASP A 277 4.06 9.37 18.88
N LEU A 278 3.87 9.94 17.69
CA LEU A 278 2.59 10.53 17.31
C LEU A 278 1.47 9.48 17.29
N ASN A 279 1.79 8.29 16.77
CA ASN A 279 0.86 7.17 16.74
C ASN A 279 0.56 6.61 18.14
N ARG A 280 1.54 6.65 19.06
CA ARG A 280 1.40 6.27 20.47
C ARG A 280 0.54 7.26 21.25
N ASP A 281 0.72 8.55 21.02
CA ASP A 281 0.10 9.57 21.86
C ASP A 281 -1.31 9.94 21.35
N LEU A 282 -1.50 9.95 20.02
CA LEU A 282 -2.72 10.43 19.37
C LEU A 282 -3.35 9.45 18.36
N GLY A 283 -2.64 8.39 17.97
CA GLY A 283 -3.01 7.60 16.78
C GLY A 283 -3.35 6.13 17.04
N CYS A 284 -2.94 5.27 16.11
CA CYS A 284 -3.33 3.87 16.08
C CYS A 284 -2.75 3.03 17.22
N LEU A 285 -1.52 3.30 17.67
CA LEU A 285 -0.90 2.55 18.77
C LEU A 285 -1.65 2.81 20.09
N ARG A 286 -2.09 4.05 20.32
CA ARG A 286 -3.01 4.38 21.43
C ARG A 286 -4.29 3.57 21.35
N SER A 287 -4.91 3.56 20.17
CA SER A 287 -6.16 2.84 19.91
C SER A 287 -6.05 1.34 20.18
N PHE A 288 -4.92 0.72 19.85
CA PHE A 288 -4.66 -0.68 20.19
C PHE A 288 -4.49 -0.89 21.70
N ALA A 289 -3.78 0.01 22.37
CA ALA A 289 -3.56 -0.08 23.81
C ALA A 289 -4.84 0.12 24.63
N GLU A 290 -5.75 0.99 24.18
CA GLU A 290 -7.04 1.24 24.84
C GLU A 290 -8.08 0.15 24.53
N ALA A 291 -8.02 -0.47 23.35
CA ALA A 291 -8.94 -1.52 22.92
C ALA A 291 -8.19 -2.67 22.21
N PRO A 292 -7.59 -3.61 22.96
CA PRO A 292 -6.71 -4.65 22.39
C PRO A 292 -7.37 -5.61 21.40
N GLY A 293 -8.69 -5.79 21.44
CA GLY A 293 -9.39 -6.57 20.40
C GLY A 293 -9.19 -6.00 18.99
N ARG A 294 -8.83 -4.72 18.87
CA ARG A 294 -8.44 -4.11 17.59
C ARG A 294 -7.17 -4.72 16.99
N LEU A 295 -6.25 -5.26 17.80
CA LEU A 295 -5.06 -5.97 17.31
C LEU A 295 -5.48 -7.16 16.44
N LEU A 296 -6.44 -7.95 16.95
CA LEU A 296 -7.01 -9.11 16.27
C LEU A 296 -8.01 -8.74 15.17
N ALA A 297 -8.67 -7.58 15.27
CA ALA A 297 -9.56 -7.08 14.23
C ALA A 297 -8.82 -6.49 13.02
N SER A 298 -7.50 -6.23 13.14
CA SER A 298 -6.65 -5.76 12.05
C SER A 298 -6.77 -6.67 10.83
N PRO A 299 -6.90 -6.14 9.60
CA PRO A 299 -7.09 -6.96 8.42
C PRO A 299 -5.76 -7.57 7.93
N SER A 300 -4.96 -8.12 8.84
CA SER A 300 -3.75 -8.87 8.51
C SER A 300 -4.09 -10.27 8.00
N ILE A 301 -3.17 -10.83 7.21
CA ILE A 301 -3.21 -12.21 6.70
C ILE A 301 -2.05 -12.94 7.36
N ARG A 302 -2.34 -13.96 8.18
CA ARG A 302 -1.29 -14.77 8.81
C ARG A 302 -0.65 -15.72 7.79
N PRO A 303 0.56 -16.24 8.05
CA PRO A 303 1.17 -17.29 7.22
C PRO A 303 0.23 -18.49 7.00
N GLU A 304 -0.49 -18.91 8.03
CA GLU A 304 -1.44 -20.03 7.99
C GLU A 304 -2.64 -19.75 7.07
N ASP A 305 -3.00 -18.48 6.90
CA ASP A 305 -4.17 -18.06 6.11
C ASP A 305 -3.78 -17.71 4.66
N ALA A 306 -2.49 -17.72 4.30
CA ALA A 306 -2.01 -17.28 2.98
C ALA A 306 -2.65 -18.06 1.83
N GLY A 307 -2.80 -19.38 1.99
CA GLY A 307 -3.42 -20.26 1.00
C GLY A 307 -4.89 -19.96 0.73
N ARG A 308 -5.60 -19.27 1.64
CA ARG A 308 -7.02 -18.91 1.49
C ARG A 308 -7.27 -17.90 0.37
N TYR A 309 -6.22 -17.22 -0.08
CA TYR A 309 -6.28 -16.20 -1.13
C TYR A 309 -5.82 -16.71 -2.50
N GLU A 310 -5.36 -17.96 -2.58
CA GLU A 310 -4.95 -18.59 -3.85
C GLU A 310 -6.14 -18.64 -4.82
N GLY A 311 -5.89 -18.33 -6.10
CA GLY A 311 -6.92 -18.23 -7.13
C GLY A 311 -7.70 -16.91 -7.13
N VAL A 312 -7.63 -16.11 -6.06
CA VAL A 312 -8.16 -14.75 -6.01
C VAL A 312 -7.07 -13.75 -6.41
N VAL A 313 -5.92 -13.81 -5.73
CA VAL A 313 -4.74 -12.97 -5.99
C VAL A 313 -3.50 -13.81 -6.29
N ASP A 314 -2.46 -13.16 -6.82
CA ASP A 314 -1.25 -13.81 -7.32
C ASP A 314 -0.05 -13.71 -6.36
N CYS A 315 -0.10 -12.80 -5.39
CA CYS A 315 0.92 -12.74 -4.33
C CYS A 315 0.45 -12.03 -3.05
N LEU A 316 1.24 -12.22 -1.98
CA LEU A 316 1.19 -11.42 -0.77
C LEU A 316 2.45 -10.56 -0.63
N LYS A 317 2.26 -9.26 -0.40
CA LYS A 317 3.32 -8.33 -0.05
C LYS A 317 3.56 -8.38 1.46
N LEU A 318 4.81 -8.61 1.85
CA LEU A 318 5.23 -8.63 3.25
C LEU A 318 5.84 -7.29 3.63
N CYS A 319 5.54 -6.79 4.83
CA CYS A 319 6.11 -5.61 5.47
C CYS A 319 7.34 -5.97 6.33
N GLY A 320 7.91 -4.98 7.04
CA GLY A 320 9.04 -5.19 7.93
C GLY A 320 10.35 -4.55 7.47
N ARG A 321 10.38 -3.79 6.37
CA ARG A 321 11.64 -3.25 5.81
C ARG A 321 12.48 -2.38 6.77
N SER A 322 11.86 -1.80 7.79
CA SER A 322 12.52 -0.99 8.82
C SER A 322 13.04 -1.81 10.00
N ARG A 323 12.85 -3.13 9.98
CA ARG A 323 13.31 -4.05 11.02
C ARG A 323 14.73 -4.55 10.73
N PRO A 324 15.47 -5.01 11.75
CA PRO A 324 16.75 -5.69 11.54
C PRO A 324 16.64 -6.83 10.51
N ALA A 325 17.71 -7.07 9.74
CA ALA A 325 17.71 -8.09 8.70
C ALA A 325 17.35 -9.50 9.20
N ALA A 326 17.73 -9.84 10.45
CA ALA A 326 17.36 -11.09 11.08
C ALA A 326 15.83 -11.23 11.26
N ASP A 327 15.15 -10.16 11.65
CA ASP A 327 13.69 -10.13 11.81
C ASP A 327 12.99 -10.22 10.46
N VAL A 328 13.46 -9.46 9.47
CA VAL A 328 12.95 -9.54 8.09
C VAL A 328 13.05 -10.97 7.57
N ARG A 329 14.21 -11.61 7.76
CA ARG A 329 14.44 -13.00 7.37
C ARG A 329 13.47 -13.95 8.09
N ALA A 330 13.25 -13.78 9.38
CA ALA A 330 12.33 -14.61 10.16
C ALA A 330 10.86 -14.46 9.70
N ILE A 331 10.41 -13.23 9.43
CA ILE A 331 9.07 -12.97 8.89
C ILE A 331 8.91 -13.64 7.53
N VAL A 332 9.86 -13.43 6.61
CA VAL A 332 9.80 -14.00 5.26
C VAL A 332 9.83 -15.53 5.31
N ALA A 333 10.69 -16.12 6.15
CA ALA A 333 10.72 -17.56 6.36
C ALA A 333 9.37 -18.09 6.86
N ALA A 334 8.73 -17.44 7.82
CA ALA A 334 7.42 -17.86 8.33
C ALA A 334 6.33 -17.92 7.24
N TYR A 335 6.29 -16.91 6.35
CA TYR A 335 5.37 -16.92 5.21
C TYR A 335 5.73 -17.97 4.16
N LEU A 336 7.02 -18.19 3.91
CA LEU A 336 7.47 -19.29 3.05
C LEU A 336 7.14 -20.66 3.67
N ASP A 337 7.17 -20.81 4.97
CA ASP A 337 6.85 -22.08 5.64
C ASP A 337 5.33 -22.26 5.84
N GLY A 338 4.54 -21.20 5.60
CA GLY A 338 3.09 -21.20 5.79
C GLY A 338 2.66 -21.29 7.26
N ARG A 339 3.58 -20.98 8.19
CA ARG A 339 3.37 -21.10 9.63
C ARG A 339 4.25 -20.12 10.39
N PHE A 340 3.73 -19.59 11.50
CA PHE A 340 4.47 -18.80 12.46
C PHE A 340 4.16 -19.24 13.90
N ASP A 341 5.16 -19.74 14.60
CA ASP A 341 5.09 -20.04 16.03
C ASP A 341 5.69 -18.86 16.81
N GLY A 342 4.85 -18.00 17.38
CA GLY A 342 5.33 -16.84 18.15
C GLY A 342 4.27 -15.78 18.44
N ASN A 343 4.75 -14.60 18.85
CA ASN A 343 3.89 -13.47 19.16
C ASN A 343 3.33 -12.82 17.88
N LEU A 344 2.03 -12.92 17.64
CA LEU A 344 1.36 -12.29 16.50
C LEU A 344 1.59 -10.77 16.46
N VAL A 345 1.62 -10.09 17.60
CA VAL A 345 1.84 -8.64 17.68
C VAL A 345 3.24 -8.27 17.14
N TRP A 346 4.24 -9.15 17.32
CA TRP A 346 5.58 -8.97 16.78
C TRP A 346 5.62 -9.21 15.27
N LEU A 347 4.81 -10.12 14.73
CA LEU A 347 4.77 -10.43 13.30
C LEU A 347 4.26 -9.25 12.46
N LEU A 348 3.36 -8.44 13.03
CA LEU A 348 2.63 -7.38 12.36
C LEU A 348 3.34 -6.02 12.47
N ASP A 349 3.76 -5.46 11.33
CA ASP A 349 4.69 -4.32 11.25
C ASP A 349 4.20 -3.05 11.99
N ALA A 350 2.92 -2.70 11.88
CA ALA A 350 2.35 -1.53 12.56
C ALA A 350 2.07 -1.77 14.06
N GLN A 351 1.99 -3.02 14.49
CA GLN A 351 1.72 -3.40 15.88
C GLN A 351 3.00 -3.75 16.65
N GLU A 352 4.10 -3.98 15.94
CA GLU A 352 5.39 -4.44 16.45
C GLU A 352 5.91 -3.62 17.63
N ALA A 353 5.73 -2.29 17.60
CA ALA A 353 6.10 -1.38 18.69
C ALA A 353 5.37 -1.66 20.02
N LEU A 354 4.31 -2.45 19.99
CA LEU A 354 3.57 -2.89 21.17
C LEU A 354 3.95 -4.31 21.61
N SER A 355 4.79 -5.03 20.86
CA SER A 355 5.06 -6.45 21.08
C SER A 355 5.82 -6.76 22.38
N ASP A 356 6.52 -5.76 22.95
CA ASP A 356 7.12 -5.84 24.28
C ASP A 356 6.09 -5.76 25.40
N ARG A 357 4.94 -5.12 25.14
CA ARG A 357 3.84 -4.93 26.10
C ARG A 357 2.74 -5.96 25.93
N PHE A 358 2.42 -6.31 24.69
CA PHE A 358 1.31 -7.17 24.31
C PHE A 358 1.82 -8.38 23.55
N ALA A 359 1.43 -9.55 24.01
CA ALA A 359 1.69 -10.80 23.33
C ALA A 359 0.40 -11.58 23.10
N ILE A 360 0.23 -12.07 21.88
CA ILE A 360 -0.80 -13.04 21.50
C ILE A 360 -0.06 -14.20 20.86
N ASP A 361 -0.16 -15.38 21.44
CA ASP A 361 0.39 -16.59 20.81
C ASP A 361 -0.40 -16.88 19.52
N ASN A 362 0.28 -16.83 18.37
CA ASN A 362 -0.32 -17.05 17.06
C ASN A 362 -0.99 -18.43 16.97
N ALA A 363 -0.39 -19.45 17.59
CA ALA A 363 -0.90 -20.82 17.57
C ALA A 363 -2.13 -21.01 18.48
N ALA A 364 -2.40 -20.08 19.40
CA ALA A 364 -3.55 -20.13 20.29
C ALA A 364 -4.83 -19.56 19.64
N LEU A 365 -4.73 -18.98 18.43
CA LEU A 365 -5.91 -18.53 17.69
C LEU A 365 -6.78 -19.72 17.27
N PRO A 366 -8.12 -19.60 17.36
CA PRO A 366 -9.03 -20.65 16.92
C PRO A 366 -8.81 -21.06 15.46
N GLU A 367 -9.03 -22.34 15.14
CA GLU A 367 -8.92 -22.85 13.76
C GLU A 367 -9.87 -22.12 12.79
N ASP A 368 -11.04 -21.68 13.29
CA ASP A 368 -12.05 -20.94 12.53
C ASP A 368 -11.85 -19.41 12.54
N PHE A 369 -10.71 -18.91 13.06
CA PHE A 369 -10.45 -17.48 13.17
C PHE A 369 -10.55 -16.75 11.82
N PHE A 370 -10.01 -17.33 10.76
CA PHE A 370 -10.09 -16.76 9.41
C PHE A 370 -11.55 -16.66 8.95
N GLU A 371 -12.29 -17.75 9.06
CA GLU A 371 -13.67 -17.89 8.60
C GLU A 371 -14.56 -16.87 9.30
N VAL A 372 -14.46 -16.79 10.63
CA VAL A 372 -15.23 -15.83 11.43
C VAL A 372 -14.88 -14.40 11.05
N THR A 373 -13.59 -14.07 10.93
CA THR A 373 -13.16 -12.69 10.66
C THR A 373 -13.40 -12.26 9.20
N ALA A 374 -13.42 -13.19 8.25
CA ALA A 374 -13.71 -12.95 6.84
C ALA A 374 -15.22 -12.75 6.56
N SER A 375 -16.09 -13.30 7.41
CA SER A 375 -17.55 -13.20 7.25
C SER A 375 -18.23 -12.27 8.26
N CYS A 376 -17.49 -11.72 9.23
CA CYS A 376 -18.08 -10.87 10.26
C CYS A 376 -18.62 -9.55 9.68
N SER A 377 -19.51 -8.89 10.43
CA SER A 377 -20.07 -7.59 10.03
C SER A 377 -19.05 -6.45 10.03
N ARG A 378 -17.86 -6.66 10.62
CA ARG A 378 -16.80 -5.65 10.83
C ARG A 378 -17.26 -4.44 11.66
N ARG A 379 -18.46 -4.50 12.24
CA ARG A 379 -18.99 -3.55 13.22
C ARG A 379 -18.57 -4.02 14.61
N CYS A 380 -17.27 -3.91 14.91
CA CYS A 380 -16.65 -4.55 16.07
C CYS A 380 -17.34 -4.23 17.41
N ALA A 381 -17.85 -3.00 17.59
CA ALA A 381 -18.61 -2.62 18.79
C ALA A 381 -19.86 -3.48 19.04
N ALA A 382 -20.50 -3.99 17.98
CA ALA A 382 -21.65 -4.89 18.08
C ALA A 382 -21.24 -6.37 17.99
N CYS A 383 -20.22 -6.69 17.19
CA CYS A 383 -19.75 -8.06 16.96
C CYS A 383 -18.98 -8.64 18.14
N ARG A 384 -18.11 -7.86 18.79
CA ARG A 384 -17.29 -8.19 19.97
C ARG A 384 -16.35 -9.41 19.90
N TYR A 385 -16.41 -10.24 18.86
CA TYR A 385 -15.60 -11.46 18.72
C TYR A 385 -14.11 -11.24 19.01
N CYS A 386 -13.49 -10.23 18.38
CA CYS A 386 -12.06 -9.97 18.58
C CYS A 386 -11.74 -9.42 19.99
N ASP A 387 -12.68 -8.71 20.62
CA ASP A 387 -12.52 -8.22 22.00
C ASP A 387 -12.55 -9.39 22.97
N GLU A 388 -13.55 -10.27 22.85
CA GLU A 388 -13.68 -11.50 23.65
C GLU A 388 -12.49 -12.44 23.46
N LEU A 389 -11.97 -12.54 22.23
CA LEU A 389 -10.79 -13.34 21.95
C LEU A 389 -9.53 -12.74 22.58
N ALA A 390 -9.37 -11.41 22.52
CA ALA A 390 -8.26 -10.72 23.16
C ALA A 390 -8.31 -10.83 24.69
N GLU A 391 -9.48 -10.73 25.32
CA GLU A 391 -9.65 -10.94 26.77
C GLU A 391 -9.12 -12.30 27.24
N ARG A 392 -9.19 -13.33 26.39
CA ARG A 392 -8.70 -14.67 26.71
C ARG A 392 -7.23 -14.90 26.37
N LEU A 393 -6.76 -14.38 25.23
CA LEU A 393 -5.46 -14.74 24.66
C LEU A 393 -4.35 -13.71 24.90
N LEU A 394 -4.71 -12.45 25.18
CA LEU A 394 -3.73 -11.38 25.30
C LEU A 394 -2.98 -11.47 26.64
N VAL A 395 -1.66 -11.61 26.55
CA VAL A 395 -0.77 -11.44 27.69
C VAL A 395 -0.26 -10.00 27.71
N THR A 396 -0.52 -9.29 28.80
CA THR A 396 0.03 -7.96 29.05
C THR A 396 1.24 -8.06 29.97
N ARG A 397 2.37 -7.54 29.52
CA ARG A 397 3.61 -7.46 30.29
C ARG A 397 3.69 -6.11 31.02
N ALA A 398 4.36 -6.07 32.17
CA ALA A 398 4.59 -4.85 32.93
C ALA A 398 5.20 -3.76 32.02
N PRO A 399 4.82 -2.47 32.20
CA PRO A 399 4.93 -1.48 31.14
C PRO A 399 6.38 -1.22 30.69
N GLY A 400 6.64 -1.38 29.39
CA GLY A 400 7.81 -0.80 28.71
C GLY A 400 7.56 0.61 28.15
N LEU A 401 6.31 1.08 28.15
CA LEU A 401 5.94 2.40 27.63
C LEU A 401 5.56 3.33 28.78
N VAL A 402 6.52 4.14 29.20
CA VAL A 402 6.28 5.31 30.04
C VAL A 402 5.54 6.35 29.19
N PRO A 403 4.41 6.93 29.66
CA PRO A 403 3.77 8.06 28.98
C PRO A 403 4.77 9.21 28.79
N TYR A 404 4.80 9.79 27.59
CA TYR A 404 5.63 10.97 27.34
C TYR A 404 5.17 12.14 28.22
N GLY A 405 6.10 12.74 28.98
CA GLY A 405 5.83 13.81 29.95
C GLY A 405 5.71 13.35 31.41
N ALA A 406 5.93 12.07 31.71
CA ALA A 406 6.06 11.56 33.09
C ALA A 406 7.50 11.65 33.64
N GLY A 407 8.34 12.53 33.10
CA GLY A 407 9.73 12.76 33.52
C GLY A 407 10.03 14.25 33.64
#